data_AF-A0A380EEV9-F1
#
_entry.id   AF-A0A380EEV9-F1
#
_cell.length_a   1.000
_cell.length_b   1.000
_cell.length_c   1.000
_cell.angle_alpha   90.00
_cell.angle_beta   90.00
_cell.angle_gamma   90.00
#
_symmetry.space_group_name_H-M   'P 1'
#
loop_
_entity.id
_entity.type
_entity.pdbx_description
1 polymer ?
#
loop_
_entity_poly.entity_id
_entity_poly.type
_entity_poly.pdbx_seq_one_letter_code
_entity_poly.pdbx_strand_id
1 'polypeptide(L)'
;MQSSKHILNSRIYYYKVTENAETSKPFVVITPVYDLPSDFMSDKYLSEEYLIQIDVESSNNQKTIDITKRIRYLLYQQNLIQASSQLDAYFEETKRYVMSRRYQGIPKKYIL
;
A
#
# COMPACT_ATOMS: atom_id res chain seq x y z
N MET A 1 -4.46 14.29 -22.17
CA MET A 1 -4.21 13.90 -20.76
C MET A 1 -4.36 15.14 -19.86
N GLN A 2 -5.60 15.58 -19.66
CA GLN A 2 -6.02 16.57 -18.66
C GLN A 2 -7.17 15.85 -17.91
N SER A 3 -7.28 15.72 -16.59
CA SER A 3 -7.22 16.78 -15.59
C SER A 3 -7.51 16.23 -14.17
N SER A 4 -6.72 15.29 -13.61
CA SER A 4 -6.91 14.91 -12.19
C SER A 4 -6.51 16.04 -11.21
N LYS A 5 -5.75 17.02 -11.70
CA LYS A 5 -5.18 18.12 -10.92
C LYS A 5 -6.20 19.15 -10.44
N HIS A 6 -7.34 19.28 -11.12
CA HIS A 6 -8.31 20.35 -10.85
C HIS A 6 -9.33 20.00 -9.76
N ILE A 7 -9.54 18.71 -9.49
CA ILE A 7 -10.49 18.22 -8.48
C ILE A 7 -9.84 18.16 -7.09
N LEU A 8 -8.54 17.83 -7.03
CA LEU A 8 -7.88 17.47 -5.79
C LEU A 8 -7.13 18.61 -5.09
N ASN A 9 -7.18 19.85 -5.61
CA ASN A 9 -6.68 21.08 -4.97
C ASN A 9 -5.50 20.85 -4.01
N SER A 10 -4.36 20.41 -4.53
CA SER A 10 -3.10 20.20 -3.79
C SER A 10 -3.10 19.16 -2.64
N ARG A 11 -4.12 18.29 -2.53
CA ARG A 11 -4.23 17.23 -1.51
C ARG A 11 -3.63 15.88 -1.92
N ILE A 12 -2.84 15.85 -3.00
CA ILE A 12 -2.12 14.64 -3.39
C ILE A 12 -0.79 14.66 -2.65
N TYR A 13 -0.71 13.92 -1.54
CA TYR A 13 0.51 13.78 -0.76
C TYR A 13 1.26 12.54 -1.25
N TYR A 14 2.35 12.76 -1.99
CA TYR A 14 3.38 11.72 -2.15
C TYR A 14 4.24 11.76 -0.89
N TYR A 15 4.24 10.69 -0.10
CA TYR A 15 5.19 10.59 1.01
C TYR A 15 6.58 10.34 0.43
N LYS A 16 7.32 11.42 0.21
CA LYS A 16 8.75 11.37 -0.09
C LYS A 16 9.47 11.60 1.23
N VAL A 17 10.10 10.55 1.77
CA VAL A 17 10.97 10.68 2.94
C VAL A 17 12.04 11.72 2.59
N THR A 18 12.04 12.85 3.28
CA THR A 18 13.10 13.85 3.16
C THR A 18 14.23 13.48 4.11
N GLU A 19 15.44 14.00 3.90
CA GLU A 19 16.60 13.73 4.79
C GLU A 19 16.32 14.12 6.26
N ASN A 20 15.37 15.05 6.49
CA ASN A 20 14.96 15.51 7.81
C ASN A 20 13.70 14.80 8.35
N ALA A 21 13.20 13.76 7.67
CA ALA A 21 12.02 13.05 8.13
C ALA A 21 12.30 12.35 9.47
N GLU A 22 11.35 12.40 10.39
CA GLU A 22 11.45 11.69 11.67
C GLU A 22 11.41 10.17 11.42
N THR A 23 12.58 9.54 11.34
CA THR A 23 12.72 8.09 11.08
C THR A 23 12.73 7.25 12.36
N SER A 24 12.61 7.88 13.54
CA SER A 24 12.63 7.19 14.85
C SER A 24 11.46 6.21 15.03
N LYS A 25 10.38 6.39 14.26
CA LYS A 25 9.17 5.57 14.32
C LYS A 25 9.07 4.63 13.11
N PRO A 26 8.31 3.54 13.22
CA PRO A 26 7.91 2.77 12.06
C PRO A 26 7.12 3.64 11.09
N PHE A 27 7.27 3.39 9.79
CA PHE A 27 6.40 3.98 8.78
C PHE A 27 5.98 2.90 7.78
N VAL A 28 4.88 3.20 7.09
CA VAL A 28 4.25 2.32 6.10
C VAL A 28 4.08 3.13 4.83
N VAL A 29 4.64 2.63 3.73
CA VAL A 29 4.44 3.20 2.40
C VAL A 29 3.43 2.33 1.66
N ILE A 30 2.41 2.95 1.06
CA ILE A 30 1.39 2.27 0.25
C ILE A 30 1.51 2.81 -1.17
N THR A 31 1.75 1.92 -2.13
CA THR A 31 2.01 2.27 -3.53
C THR A 31 1.05 1.48 -4.42
N PRO A 32 0.23 2.12 -5.27
CA PRO A 32 -0.52 1.40 -6.29
C PRO A 32 0.45 0.77 -7.31
N VAL A 33 0.23 -0.49 -7.67
CA VAL A 33 1.05 -1.21 -8.66
C VAL A 33 0.46 -1.10 -10.07
N TYR A 34 -0.87 -1.08 -10.18
CA TYR A 34 -1.59 -0.75 -11.40
C TYR A 34 -2.73 0.22 -11.09
N ASP A 35 -2.95 1.15 -12.02
CA ASP A 35 -3.99 2.18 -11.93
C ASP A 35 -5.22 1.84 -12.80
N LEU A 36 -5.12 0.76 -13.60
CA LEU A 36 -6.13 0.40 -14.59
C LEU A 36 -6.94 -0.81 -14.10
N PRO A 37 -8.26 -0.68 -13.89
CA PRO A 37 -9.11 -1.84 -13.65
C PRO A 37 -9.02 -2.79 -14.85
N SER A 38 -8.90 -4.10 -14.58
CA SER A 38 -8.93 -5.08 -15.66
C SER A 38 -10.36 -5.17 -16.21
N ASP A 39 -10.55 -4.69 -17.45
CA ASP A 39 -11.80 -4.85 -18.18
C ASP A 39 -12.02 -6.33 -18.47
N PHE A 40 -12.81 -7.02 -17.64
CA PHE A 40 -13.34 -8.34 -17.98
C PHE A 40 -14.84 -8.46 -17.71
N MET A 41 -15.57 -8.32 -18.83
CA MET A 41 -16.85 -8.95 -19.17
C MET A 41 -18.15 -8.30 -18.65
N SER A 42 -18.67 -7.44 -19.54
CA SER A 42 -20.06 -7.13 -19.95
C SER A 42 -21.26 -6.99 -18.99
N ASP A 43 -21.20 -7.19 -17.67
CA ASP A 43 -22.37 -6.88 -16.80
C ASP A 43 -22.04 -6.18 -15.48
N LYS A 44 -20.74 -5.97 -15.17
CA LYS A 44 -20.28 -5.40 -13.90
C LYS A 44 -19.29 -4.25 -14.11
N TYR A 45 -19.79 -3.15 -14.67
CA TYR A 45 -19.06 -1.89 -14.88
C TYR A 45 -18.56 -1.19 -13.59
N LEU A 46 -18.55 -1.87 -12.43
CA LEU A 46 -18.49 -1.20 -11.13
C LEU A 46 -17.65 -1.88 -10.04
N SER A 47 -16.86 -2.90 -10.39
CA SER A 47 -15.86 -3.46 -9.46
C SER A 47 -14.47 -3.28 -10.03
N GLU A 48 -13.78 -2.24 -9.56
CA GLU A 48 -12.37 -2.03 -9.82
C GLU A 48 -11.56 -2.99 -8.94
N GLU A 49 -10.76 -3.86 -9.57
CA GLU A 49 -9.77 -4.66 -8.86
C GLU A 49 -8.51 -3.80 -8.64
N TYR A 50 -8.02 -3.77 -7.40
CA TYR A 50 -6.83 -3.02 -7.02
C TYR A 50 -5.67 -3.97 -6.80
N LEU A 51 -4.47 -3.57 -7.25
CA LEU A 51 -3.20 -4.18 -6.84
C LEU A 51 -2.36 -3.12 -6.15
N ILE A 52 -2.10 -3.30 -4.85
CA ILE A 52 -1.32 -2.38 -4.03
C ILE A 52 -0.08 -3.07 -3.46
N GLN A 53 1.02 -2.34 -3.36
CA GLN A 53 2.20 -2.72 -2.61
C GLN A 53 2.23 -1.96 -1.28
N ILE A 54 2.64 -2.66 -0.23
CA ILE A 54 2.84 -2.08 1.09
C ILE A 54 4.21 -2.45 1.59
N ASP A 55 4.96 -1.42 1.94
CA ASP A 55 6.31 -1.50 2.47
C ASP A 55 6.29 -1.03 3.93
N VAL A 56 6.60 -1.94 4.85
CA VAL A 56 6.66 -1.68 6.29
C VAL A 56 8.11 -1.59 6.69
N GLU A 57 8.49 -0.48 7.33
CA GLU A 57 9.87 -0.25 7.74
C GLU A 57 9.99 0.14 9.21
N SER A 58 10.90 -0.50 9.94
CA SER A 58 11.19 -0.20 11.35
C SER A 58 12.60 -0.61 11.76
N SER A 59 13.19 0.04 12.76
CA SER A 59 14.47 -0.34 13.36
C SER A 59 14.41 -1.62 14.20
N ASN A 60 13.20 -2.10 14.52
CA ASN A 60 12.97 -3.34 15.25
C ASN A 60 12.28 -4.39 14.36
N ASN A 61 12.89 -5.58 14.27
CA ASN A 61 12.41 -6.68 13.43
C ASN A 61 11.01 -7.16 13.84
N GLN A 62 10.82 -7.47 15.12
CA GLN A 62 9.55 -7.98 15.63
C GLN A 62 8.42 -6.98 15.39
N LYS A 63 8.68 -5.69 15.61
CA LYS A 63 7.72 -4.62 15.34
C LYS A 63 7.34 -4.54 13.87
N THR A 64 8.28 -4.77 12.95
CA THR A 64 8.05 -4.82 11.50
C THR A 64 7.13 -6.00 11.14
N ILE A 65 7.38 -7.17 11.73
CA ILE A 65 6.55 -8.37 11.56
C ILE A 65 5.13 -8.13 12.08
N ASP A 66 4.99 -7.56 13.28
CA ASP A 66 3.69 -7.33 13.92
C ASP A 66 2.83 -6.33 13.14
N ILE A 67 3.43 -5.23 12.68
CA ILE A 67 2.76 -4.26 11.82
C ILE A 67 2.33 -4.91 10.50
N THR A 68 3.22 -5.67 9.85
CA THR A 68 2.93 -6.38 8.59
C THR A 68 1.75 -7.34 8.75
N LYS A 69 1.72 -8.12 9.84
CA LYS A 69 0.59 -9.02 10.16
C LYS A 69 -0.70 -8.27 10.42
N ARG A 70 -0.64 -7.14 11.15
CA ARG A 70 -1.82 -6.30 11.42
C ARG A 70 -2.39 -5.72 10.13
N ILE A 71 -1.54 -5.23 9.22
CA ILE A 71 -1.96 -4.72 7.92
C ILE A 71 -2.61 -5.83 7.08
N ARG A 72 -2.01 -7.03 7.02
CA ARG A 72 -2.61 -8.18 6.33
C ARG A 72 -4.03 -8.44 6.83
N TYR A 73 -4.23 -8.44 8.15
CA TYR A 73 -5.55 -8.64 8.75
C TYR A 73 -6.55 -7.55 8.32
N LEU A 74 -6.15 -6.27 8.41
CA LEU A 74 -7.01 -5.14 8.03
C LEU A 74 -7.40 -5.17 6.55
N LEU A 75 -6.46 -5.50 5.66
CA LEU A 75 -6.72 -5.59 4.22
C LEU A 75 -7.59 -6.78 3.85
N TYR A 76 -7.39 -7.92 4.52
CA TYR A 76 -8.26 -9.07 4.36
C TYR A 76 -9.72 -8.72 4.70
N GLN A 77 -9.96 -7.91 5.74
CA GLN A 77 -11.30 -7.42 6.09
C GLN A 77 -11.91 -6.52 4.99
N GLN A 78 -11.07 -5.92 4.14
CA GLN A 78 -11.45 -5.10 2.99
C GLN A 78 -11.45 -5.87 1.66
N ASN A 79 -11.44 -7.21 1.68
CA ASN A 79 -11.38 -8.08 0.49
C ASN A 79 -10.08 -7.96 -0.34
N LEU A 80 -9.00 -7.47 0.26
CA LEU A 80 -7.67 -7.43 -0.35
C LEU A 80 -6.83 -8.58 0.23
N ILE A 81 -6.50 -9.56 -0.60
CA ILE A 81 -5.71 -10.74 -0.21
C ILE A 81 -4.24 -10.56 -0.61
N GLN A 82 -3.32 -11.15 0.14
CA GLN A 82 -1.91 -11.07 -0.19
C GLN A 82 -1.63 -11.83 -1.50
N ALA A 83 -1.16 -11.12 -2.52
CA ALA A 83 -0.83 -11.66 -3.83
C ALA A 83 0.61 -12.18 -3.88
N SER A 84 1.54 -11.51 -3.18
CA SER A 84 2.95 -11.94 -3.12
C SER A 84 3.70 -11.32 -1.94
N SER A 85 4.84 -11.93 -1.61
CA SER A 85 5.89 -11.32 -0.78
C SER A 85 7.02 -10.85 -1.69
N GLN A 86 7.37 -9.56 -1.64
CA GLN A 86 8.37 -8.97 -2.54
C GLN A 86 9.74 -8.83 -1.88
N LEU A 87 9.78 -8.59 -0.55
CA LEU A 87 11.02 -8.38 0.17
C LEU A 87 10.83 -8.67 1.67
N ASP A 88 11.81 -9.34 2.26
CA ASP A 88 12.05 -9.38 3.71
C ASP A 88 13.55 -9.18 3.91
N ALA A 89 13.97 -7.98 4.32
CA ALA A 89 15.38 -7.63 4.39
C ALA A 89 15.69 -6.66 5.53
N TYR A 90 16.96 -6.60 5.90
CA TYR A 90 17.52 -5.53 6.72
C TYR A 90 18.42 -4.66 5.83
N PHE A 91 18.19 -3.35 5.81
CA PHE A 91 18.97 -2.38 5.05
C PHE A 91 19.99 -1.73 5.97
N GLU A 92 21.27 -1.94 5.70
CA GLU A 92 22.36 -1.47 6.57
C GLU A 92 22.53 0.05 6.53
N GLU A 93 22.23 0.68 5.41
CA GLU A 93 22.36 2.11 5.17
C GLU A 93 21.36 2.89 6.02
N THR A 94 20.14 2.36 6.13
CA THR A 94 19.06 3.00 6.90
C THR A 94 18.89 2.41 8.31
N LYS A 95 19.56 1.28 8.60
CA LYS A 95 19.42 0.50 9.83
C LYS A 95 17.96 0.07 10.09
N ARG A 96 17.27 -0.38 9.05
CA ARG A 96 15.84 -0.76 9.12
C ARG A 96 15.59 -2.15 8.58
N TYR A 97 14.67 -2.84 9.23
CA TYR A 97 13.99 -4.00 8.68
C TYR A 97 12.87 -3.53 7.77
N VAL A 98 12.77 -4.15 6.60
CA VAL A 98 11.81 -3.85 5.55
C VAL A 98 11.06 -5.13 5.19
N MET A 99 9.73 -5.06 5.21
CA MET A 99 8.87 -6.12 4.70
C MET A 99 7.93 -5.55 3.64
N SER A 100 8.06 -6.04 2.40
CA SER A 100 7.24 -5.62 1.26
C SER A 100 6.26 -6.71 0.86
N ARG A 101 4.98 -6.35 0.77
CA ARG A 101 3.88 -7.26 0.40
C ARG A 101 2.99 -6.62 -0.64
N ARG A 102 2.52 -7.42 -1.61
CA ARG A 102 1.46 -7.00 -2.52
C ARG A 102 0.13 -7.60 -2.11
N TYR A 103 -0.92 -6.82 -2.25
CA TYR A 103 -2.30 -7.21 -1.99
C TYR A 103 -3.16 -6.89 -3.20
N GLN A 104 -4.06 -7.81 -3.53
CA GLN A 104 -4.98 -7.67 -4.65
C GLN A 104 -6.41 -8.03 -4.27
N GLY A 105 -7.37 -7.44 -4.97
CA GLY A 105 -8.78 -7.76 -4.82
C GLY A 105 -9.69 -6.56 -5.08
N ILE A 106 -10.99 -6.80 -4.95
CA ILE A 106 -12.04 -5.79 -5.14
C ILE A 106 -12.44 -5.28 -3.76
N PRO A 107 -12.10 -4.01 -3.39
CA PRO A 107 -12.42 -3.46 -2.09
C PRO A 107 -13.91 -3.51 -1.79
N LYS A 108 -14.27 -3.67 -0.50
CA LYS A 108 -15.67 -3.53 -0.08
C LYS A 108 -16.18 -2.15 -0.47
N LYS A 109 -17.26 -2.10 -1.25
CA LYS A 109 -17.92 -0.86 -1.63
C LYS A 109 -18.61 -0.27 -0.39
N TYR A 110 -18.35 1.00 -0.09
CA TYR A 110 -19.19 1.73 0.86
C TYR A 110 -20.54 1.97 0.19
N ILE A 111 -21.61 1.40 0.75
CA ILE A 111 -22.97 1.87 0.46
C ILE A 111 -23.11 3.15 1.29
N LEU A 112 -23.09 4.30 0.61
CA LEU A 112 -23.44 5.59 1.21
C LEU A 112 -24.96 5.65 1.46
#